data_AF-A0A956YSK6-F1
#
_entry.id   AF-A0A956YSK6-F1
#
_cell.length_a   1.000
_cell.length_b   1.000
_cell.length_c   1.000
_cell.angle_alpha   90.00
_cell.angle_beta   90.00
_cell.angle_gamma   90.00
#
_symmetry.space_group_name_H-M   'P 1'
#
loop_
_entity.id
_entity.type
_entity.pdbx_description
1 polymer ?
#
loop_
_entity_poly.entity_id
_entity_poly.type
_entity_poly.pdbx_seq_one_letter_code
_entity_poly.pdbx_strand_id
1 'polypeptide(L)'
;LEKGVDFLTLATGRKIELPFYVMIVFSTNLEPRDLVDEAFLRRIRHKIEIGDPSYDQFRDIFKRVCEAKGVRYDEQGLAYLLKEWYIKHERPLRSVHPRDIITQLLDIAVYLNKPPVLTKDLLDRAAASYFVNL
;
A
#
# COMPACT_ATOMS: atom_id res chain seq x y z
N LEU A 1 -12.73 26.96 0.43
CA LEU A 1 -12.63 25.88 -0.59
C LEU A 1 -13.10 26.36 -1.96
N GLU A 2 -14.39 26.69 -2.19
CA GLU A 2 -14.85 27.16 -3.52
C GLU A 2 -14.23 28.50 -3.97
N LYS A 3 -13.87 29.39 -3.04
CA LYS A 3 -13.27 30.69 -3.38
C LYS A 3 -11.78 30.63 -3.75
N GLY A 4 -11.13 29.46 -3.65
CA GLY A 4 -9.70 29.29 -3.95
C GLY A 4 -8.75 30.02 -3.00
N VAL A 5 -9.25 30.49 -1.85
CA VAL A 5 -8.50 31.27 -0.86
C VAL A 5 -8.80 30.75 0.55
N ASP A 6 -7.78 30.80 1.40
CA ASP A 6 -7.86 30.51 2.84
C ASP A 6 -7.16 31.63 3.64
N PHE A 7 -7.40 31.71 4.95
CA PHE A 7 -6.90 32.81 5.78
C PHE A 7 -6.00 32.32 6.90
N LEU A 8 -4.72 32.70 6.85
CA LEU A 8 -3.81 32.52 7.97
C LEU A 8 -4.03 33.63 9.00
N THR A 9 -4.39 33.26 10.24
CA THR A 9 -4.51 34.21 11.35
C THR A 9 -3.21 34.21 12.15
N LEU A 10 -2.53 35.36 12.20
CA LEU A 10 -1.31 35.54 12.98
C LEU A 10 -1.63 35.70 14.47
N ALA A 11 -0.64 35.47 15.33
CA ALA A 11 -0.76 35.71 16.77
C ALA A 11 -1.12 37.16 17.13
N THR A 12 -0.90 38.10 16.21
CA THR A 12 -1.28 39.52 16.32
C THR A 12 -2.75 39.79 15.97
N GLY A 13 -3.52 38.77 15.60
CA GLY A 13 -4.92 38.88 15.16
C GLY A 13 -5.11 39.30 13.69
N ARG A 14 -4.02 39.60 12.98
CA ARG A 14 -4.06 39.96 11.55
C ARG A 14 -4.34 38.73 10.69
N LYS A 15 -5.22 38.87 9.70
CA LYS A 15 -5.55 37.82 8.72
C LYS A 15 -4.84 38.08 7.40
N ILE A 16 -4.20 37.05 6.86
CA ILE A 16 -3.54 37.09 5.55
C ILE A 16 -4.28 36.11 4.63
N GLU A 17 -4.70 36.59 3.47
CA GLU A 17 -5.30 35.76 2.42
C GLU A 17 -4.21 34.98 1.70
N LEU A 18 -4.37 33.67 1.62
CA LEU A 18 -3.46 32.74 0.96
C LEU A 18 -4.21 31.99 -0.14
N PRO A 19 -3.61 31.80 -1.34
CA PRO A 19 -4.18 30.91 -2.34
C PRO A 19 -4.30 29.49 -1.78
N PHE A 20 -5.48 28.89 -1.92
CA PHE A 20 -5.79 27.57 -1.40
C PHE A 20 -6.43 26.71 -2.47
N TYR A 21 -5.59 25.92 -3.14
CA TYR A 21 -5.99 24.96 -4.17
C TYR A 21 -5.89 23.55 -3.58
N VAL A 22 -7.04 22.91 -3.38
CA VAL A 22 -7.11 21.56 -2.80
C VAL A 22 -7.44 20.55 -3.88
N MET A 23 -6.60 19.53 -4.00
CA MET A 23 -6.96 18.29 -4.69
C MET A 23 -7.53 17.32 -3.67
N ILE A 24 -8.82 17.00 -3.79
CA ILE A 24 -9.50 16.05 -2.91
C ILE A 24 -9.40 14.65 -3.51
N VAL A 25 -8.88 13.69 -2.75
CA VAL A 25 -8.80 12.27 -3.12
C VAL A 25 -9.57 11.46 -2.08
N PHE A 26 -10.54 10.67 -2.54
CA PHE A 26 -11.28 9.73 -1.71
C PHE A 26 -10.75 8.31 -1.97
N SER A 27 -10.55 7.53 -0.92
CA SER A 27 -10.16 6.12 -0.99
C SER A 27 -11.05 5.33 -0.04
N THR A 28 -11.79 4.36 -0.57
CA THR A 28 -12.71 3.53 0.21
C THR A 28 -12.79 2.13 -0.39
N ASN A 29 -13.09 1.14 0.45
CA ASN A 29 -13.42 -0.23 0.02
C ASN A 29 -14.94 -0.44 -0.15
N LEU A 30 -15.75 0.57 0.17
CA LEU A 30 -17.21 0.55 -0.02
C LEU A 30 -17.58 0.99 -1.43
N GLU A 31 -18.71 0.51 -1.94
CA GLU A 31 -19.22 0.96 -3.22
C GLU A 31 -19.56 2.47 -3.16
N PRO A 32 -19.29 3.24 -4.23
CA PRO A 32 -19.54 4.69 -4.23
C PRO A 32 -20.99 5.07 -3.89
N ARG A 33 -21.96 4.19 -4.20
CA ARG A 33 -23.39 4.40 -3.94
C ARG A 33 -23.75 4.35 -2.45
N ASP A 34 -22.97 3.61 -1.66
CA ASP A 34 -23.19 3.47 -0.21
C ASP A 34 -22.51 4.60 0.57
N LEU A 35 -21.58 5.32 -0.05
CA LEU A 35 -20.79 6.34 0.61
C LEU A 35 -21.49 7.70 0.67
N VAL A 36 -22.13 8.11 -0.43
CA VAL A 36 -22.65 9.48 -0.63
C VAL A 36 -23.80 9.50 -1.64
N ASP A 37 -24.60 10.57 -1.60
CA ASP A 37 -25.72 10.76 -2.53
C ASP A 37 -25.27 10.96 -4.00
N GLU A 38 -26.23 10.82 -4.91
CA GLU A 38 -25.99 10.95 -6.34
C GLU A 38 -25.48 12.36 -6.72
N ALA A 39 -25.93 13.39 -6.00
CA ALA A 39 -25.52 14.78 -6.24
C ALA A 39 -24.03 15.00 -5.98
N PHE A 40 -23.47 14.34 -4.96
CA PHE A 40 -22.05 14.37 -4.64
C PHE A 40 -21.23 13.53 -5.64
N LEU A 41 -21.72 12.34 -6.02
CA LEU A 41 -21.06 11.49 -7.01
C LEU A 41 -20.93 12.11 -8.40
N ARG A 42 -21.81 13.08 -8.75
CA ARG A 42 -21.71 13.86 -10.00
C ARG A 42 -20.53 14.84 -10.00
N ARG A 43 -20.03 15.24 -8.83
CA ARG A 43 -18.88 16.16 -8.69
C ARG A 43 -17.53 15.43 -8.69
N ILE A 44 -17.53 14.11 -8.50
CA ILE A 44 -16.34 13.26 -8.63
C ILE A 44 -16.26 12.73 -10.06
N ARG A 45 -15.39 13.34 -10.88
CA ARG A 45 -15.20 12.94 -12.29
C ARG A 45 -14.53 11.57 -12.45
N HIS A 46 -13.51 11.29 -11.66
CA HIS A 46 -12.71 10.08 -11.80
C HIS A 46 -13.06 9.10 -10.69
N LYS A 47 -13.59 7.94 -11.10
CA LYS A 47 -13.91 6.80 -10.22
C LYS A 47 -13.06 5.64 -10.73
N ILE A 48 -11.92 5.42 -10.08
CA ILE A 48 -10.94 4.44 -10.51
C ILE A 48 -11.03 3.26 -9.56
N GLU A 49 -11.43 2.12 -10.08
CA GLU A 49 -11.38 0.87 -9.35
C GLU A 49 -9.93 0.36 -9.34
N ILE A 50 -9.44 -0.03 -8.15
CA ILE A 50 -8.14 -0.65 -7.98
C ILE A 50 -8.37 -2.12 -7.66
N GLY A 51 -8.25 -2.96 -8.69
CA GLY A 51 -8.33 -4.40 -8.54
C GLY A 51 -7.03 -5.03 -8.03
N ASP A 52 -7.05 -6.36 -7.97
CA ASP A 52 -5.86 -7.15 -7.64
C ASP A 52 -4.80 -7.05 -8.75
N PRO A 53 -3.52 -6.85 -8.41
CA PRO A 53 -2.46 -6.80 -9.40
C PRO A 53 -2.29 -8.13 -10.14
N SER A 54 -1.91 -8.04 -11.41
CA SER A 54 -1.37 -9.19 -12.14
C SER A 54 -0.04 -9.65 -11.52
N TYR A 55 0.43 -10.85 -11.87
CA TYR A 55 1.73 -11.35 -11.40
C TYR A 55 2.90 -10.40 -11.77
N ASP A 56 2.87 -9.80 -12.95
CA ASP A 56 3.91 -8.85 -13.37
C ASP A 56 3.82 -7.54 -12.59
N GLN A 57 2.61 -7.02 -12.36
CA GLN A 57 2.43 -5.85 -11.50
C GLN A 57 2.85 -6.14 -10.06
N PHE A 58 2.52 -7.32 -9.53
CA PHE A 58 2.93 -7.75 -8.20
C PHE A 58 4.45 -7.82 -8.08
N ARG A 59 5.12 -8.39 -9.09
CA ARG A 59 6.59 -8.43 -9.18
C ARG A 59 7.18 -7.01 -9.18
N ASP A 60 6.62 -6.10 -9.96
CA ASP A 60 7.10 -4.71 -10.02
C ASP A 60 6.91 -3.97 -8.69
N ILE A 61 5.75 -4.14 -8.04
CA ILE A 61 5.50 -3.62 -6.70
C ILE A 61 6.53 -4.19 -5.72
N PHE A 62 6.77 -5.51 -5.77
CA PHE A 62 7.70 -6.19 -4.87
C PHE A 62 9.14 -5.69 -5.04
N LYS A 63 9.60 -5.47 -6.27
CA LYS A 63 10.91 -4.87 -6.56
C LYS A 63 11.04 -3.47 -5.96
N ARG A 64 10.04 -2.60 -6.19
CA ARG A 64 10.02 -1.23 -5.66
C ARG A 64 10.00 -1.20 -4.13
N VAL A 65 9.26 -2.12 -3.51
CA VAL A 65 9.24 -2.25 -2.04
C VAL A 65 10.60 -2.70 -1.53
N CYS A 66 11.23 -3.69 -2.16
CA CYS A 66 12.57 -4.14 -1.76
C CYS A 66 13.58 -2.99 -1.83
N GLU A 67 13.58 -2.24 -2.92
CA GLU A 67 14.43 -1.06 -3.10
C GLU A 67 14.18 0.01 -2.03
N ALA A 68 12.92 0.39 -1.82
CA ALA A 68 12.54 1.39 -0.82
C ALA A 68 12.89 0.98 0.63
N LYS A 69 12.97 -0.33 0.90
CA LYS A 69 13.26 -0.91 2.21
C LYS A 69 14.71 -1.36 2.38
N GLY A 70 15.55 -1.19 1.37
CA GLY A 70 16.97 -1.59 1.41
C GLY A 70 17.19 -3.12 1.41
N VAL A 71 16.23 -3.90 0.94
CA VAL A 71 16.35 -5.37 0.80
C VAL A 71 16.80 -5.70 -0.61
N ARG A 72 17.81 -6.55 -0.76
CA ARG A 72 18.26 -7.01 -2.08
C ARG A 72 17.17 -7.87 -2.72
N TYR A 73 16.64 -7.40 -3.86
CA TYR A 73 15.70 -8.17 -4.66
C TYR A 73 16.34 -9.46 -5.20
N ASP A 74 15.59 -10.54 -5.16
CA ASP A 74 15.92 -11.84 -5.72
C ASP A 74 14.67 -12.45 -6.38
N GLU A 75 14.80 -12.75 -7.67
CA GLU A 75 13.73 -13.31 -8.50
C GLU A 75 13.34 -14.72 -8.02
N GLN A 76 14.31 -15.51 -7.54
CA GLN A 76 14.05 -16.86 -7.06
C GLN A 76 13.27 -16.85 -5.74
N GLY A 77 13.64 -15.95 -4.82
CA GLY A 77 12.89 -15.72 -3.58
C GLY A 77 11.43 -15.32 -3.84
N LEU A 78 11.17 -14.40 -4.77
CA LEU A 78 9.80 -14.04 -5.13
C LEU A 78 9.04 -15.21 -5.78
N ALA A 79 9.66 -15.94 -6.71
CA ALA A 79 9.04 -17.09 -7.35
C ALA A 79 8.67 -18.18 -6.32
N TYR A 80 9.53 -18.41 -5.32
CA TYR A 80 9.25 -19.29 -4.20
C TYR A 80 8.04 -18.83 -3.39
N LEU A 81 8.02 -17.55 -2.98
CA LEU A 81 6.91 -16.96 -2.24
C LEU A 81 5.57 -17.12 -2.98
N LEU A 82 5.54 -16.79 -4.27
CA LEU A 82 4.33 -16.91 -5.10
C LEU A 82 3.87 -18.37 -5.21
N LYS A 83 4.79 -19.30 -5.44
CA LYS A 83 4.44 -20.72 -5.57
C LYS A 83 3.90 -21.30 -4.26
N GLU A 84 4.62 -21.10 -3.17
CA GLU A 84 4.33 -21.77 -1.90
C GLU A 84 3.18 -21.12 -1.13
N TRP A 85 3.12 -19.78 -1.11
CA TRP A 85 2.19 -19.06 -0.26
C TRP A 85 0.95 -18.51 -0.99
N TYR A 86 1.02 -18.34 -2.32
CA TYR A 86 -0.11 -17.86 -3.11
C TYR A 86 -0.79 -18.97 -3.90
N ILE A 87 -0.07 -19.62 -4.82
CA ILE A 87 -0.67 -20.59 -5.74
C ILE A 87 -1.22 -21.82 -5.00
N LYS A 88 -0.45 -22.40 -4.08
CA LYS A 88 -0.88 -23.58 -3.30
C LYS A 88 -2.09 -23.33 -2.39
N HIS A 89 -2.27 -22.08 -1.97
CA HIS A 89 -3.30 -21.68 -1.03
C HIS A 89 -4.43 -20.88 -1.72
N GLU A 90 -4.41 -20.80 -3.05
CA GLU A 90 -5.37 -20.06 -3.88
C GLU A 90 -5.61 -18.61 -3.39
N ARG A 91 -4.55 -17.94 -2.92
CA ARG A 91 -4.67 -16.60 -2.34
C ARG A 91 -4.68 -15.52 -3.42
N PRO A 92 -5.57 -14.50 -3.32
CA PRO A 92 -5.52 -13.35 -4.21
C PRO A 92 -4.25 -12.54 -4.00
N LEU A 93 -3.69 -12.01 -5.08
CA LEU A 93 -2.59 -11.07 -5.02
C LEU A 93 -3.15 -9.71 -4.61
N ARG A 94 -2.88 -9.23 -3.39
CA ARG A 94 -3.22 -7.86 -2.99
C ARG A 94 -1.99 -6.96 -3.10
N SER A 95 -2.18 -5.74 -3.60
CA SER A 95 -1.11 -4.74 -3.74
C SER A 95 -0.40 -4.40 -2.42
N VAL A 96 -1.06 -4.64 -1.29
CA VAL A 96 -0.49 -4.40 0.05
C VAL A 96 0.49 -5.49 0.49
N HIS A 97 0.33 -6.72 -0.01
CA HIS A 97 1.10 -7.87 0.51
C HIS A 97 2.62 -7.72 0.36
N PRO A 98 3.19 -7.23 -0.77
CA PRO A 98 4.64 -7.07 -0.89
C PRO A 98 5.22 -6.22 0.24
N ARG A 99 4.58 -5.09 0.56
CA ARG A 99 5.00 -4.18 1.63
C ARG A 99 4.98 -4.87 2.99
N ASP A 100 3.88 -5.55 3.29
CA ASP A 100 3.68 -6.15 4.60
C ASP A 100 4.61 -7.35 4.81
N ILE A 101 4.76 -8.22 3.80
CA ILE A 101 5.67 -9.38 3.85
C ILE A 101 7.13 -8.93 4.01
N ILE A 102 7.57 -7.92 3.26
CA ILE A 102 8.94 -7.39 3.40
C ILE A 102 9.15 -6.73 4.77
N THR A 103 8.14 -6.03 5.30
CA THR A 103 8.21 -5.45 6.64
C THR A 103 8.36 -6.54 7.69
N GLN A 104 7.54 -7.59 7.62
CA GLN A 104 7.63 -8.73 8.54
C GLN A 104 8.98 -9.45 8.41
N LEU A 105 9.50 -9.59 7.19
CA LEU A 105 10.82 -10.17 6.95
C LEU A 105 11.93 -9.35 7.60
N LEU A 106 11.87 -8.02 7.50
CA LEU A 106 12.82 -7.12 8.15
C LEU A 106 12.79 -7.27 9.66
N ASP A 107 11.60 -7.23 10.26
CA ASP A 107 11.43 -7.33 11.72
C ASP A 107 12.00 -8.65 12.24
N ILE A 108 11.75 -9.76 11.54
CA ILE A 108 12.30 -11.09 11.87
C ILE A 108 13.81 -11.13 11.69
N ALA A 109 14.35 -10.55 10.61
CA ALA A 109 15.79 -10.52 10.35
C ALA A 109 16.53 -9.73 11.45
N VAL A 110 15.99 -8.58 11.86
CA VAL A 110 16.51 -7.77 12.97
C VAL A 110 16.46 -8.57 14.28
N TYR A 111 15.34 -9.20 14.60
CA TYR A 111 15.20 -10.01 15.81
C TYR A 111 16.18 -11.18 15.88
N LEU A 112 16.41 -11.86 14.75
CA LEU A 112 17.34 -13.00 14.65
C LEU A 112 18.80 -12.59 14.44
N ASN A 113 19.09 -11.28 14.38
CA ASN A 113 20.40 -10.72 14.06
C ASN A 113 20.99 -11.31 12.76
N LYS A 114 20.16 -11.42 11.72
CA LYS A 114 20.51 -11.92 10.39
C LYS A 114 20.38 -10.82 9.33
N PRO A 115 21.13 -10.89 8.22
CA PRO A 115 20.93 -9.95 7.12
C PRO A 115 19.54 -10.14 6.48
N PRO A 116 18.84 -9.05 6.13
CA PRO A 116 17.51 -9.12 5.52
C PRO A 116 17.61 -9.49 4.04
N VAL A 117 17.58 -10.80 3.78
CA VAL A 117 17.69 -11.39 2.43
C VAL A 117 16.46 -12.26 2.18
N LEU A 118 16.01 -12.31 0.92
CA LEU A 118 14.85 -13.12 0.48
C LEU A 118 15.15 -14.63 0.45
N THR A 119 15.62 -15.17 1.56
CA THR A 119 15.84 -16.61 1.74
C THR A 119 14.52 -17.31 2.05
N LYS A 120 14.43 -18.60 1.71
CA LYS A 120 13.23 -19.41 1.97
C LYS A 120 12.80 -19.37 3.46
N ASP A 121 13.75 -19.53 4.38
CA ASP A 121 13.50 -19.49 5.84
C ASP A 121 12.87 -18.16 6.28
N LEU A 122 13.42 -17.02 5.84
CA LEU A 122 12.88 -15.71 6.22
C LEU A 122 11.54 -15.42 5.55
N LEU A 123 11.37 -15.82 4.28
CA LEU A 123 10.10 -15.68 3.56
C LEU A 123 9.00 -16.54 4.19
N ASP A 124 9.30 -17.78 4.57
CA ASP A 124 8.34 -18.66 5.21
C ASP A 124 7.91 -18.13 6.58
N ARG A 125 8.86 -17.65 7.40
CA ARG A 125 8.53 -17.03 8.69
C ARG A 125 7.69 -15.76 8.52
N ALA A 126 8.05 -14.91 7.56
CA ALA A 126 7.30 -13.69 7.28
C ALA A 126 5.88 -13.99 6.80
N ALA A 127 5.74 -14.89 5.83
CA ALA A 127 4.45 -15.26 5.27
C ALA A 127 3.58 -16.03 6.29
N ALA A 128 4.16 -16.95 7.06
CA ALA A 128 3.44 -17.66 8.13
C ALA A 128 2.91 -16.70 9.19
N SER A 129 3.71 -15.70 9.57
CA SER A 129 3.31 -14.69 10.55
C SER A 129 2.28 -13.69 10.01
N TYR A 130 2.22 -13.47 8.70
CA TYR A 130 1.28 -12.55 8.09
C TYR A 130 -0.06 -13.22 7.76
N PHE A 131 -0.02 -14.41 7.18
CA PHE A 131 -1.19 -15.15 6.71
C PHE A 131 -1.82 -16.06 7.78
N VAL A 132 -1.69 -15.70 9.06
CA VAL A 132 -2.22 -16.49 10.18
C VAL A 132 -3.69 -16.81 9.93
N ASN A 133 -4.02 -18.10 9.96
CA ASN A 133 -5.40 -18.53 9.95
C ASN A 133 -5.95 -18.29 11.37
N LEU A 134 -6.88 -17.34 11.50
CA LEU A 134 -7.76 -17.20 12.65
C LEU A 134 -8.85 -18.27 12.62
#